data_AF-A0A811Q9L3-F1
#
_entry.id   AF-A0A811Q9L3-F1
#
_cell.length_a   1.000
_cell.length_b   1.000
_cell.length_c   1.000
_cell.angle_alpha   90.00
_cell.angle_beta   90.00
_cell.angle_gamma   90.00
#
_symmetry.space_group_name_H-M   'P 1'
#
loop_
_entity.id
_entity.type
_entity.pdbx_description
1 polymer ?
#
loop_
_entity_poly.entity_id
_entity_poly.type
_entity_poly.pdbx_seq_one_letter_code
_entity_poly.pdbx_strand_id
1 'polypeptide(L)'
;MEASKVPYKLYTATGFLAVVLASGMAFLMKVKGMRLVDAFYCVCATVTTLGYGDRSFSSTAGRAFAAAWITVSTLVVALFFLYAAELAAERRQRELAHWVLTRRTTSMDLEAADLDGDHRVSAEEFALYKLKELGKISQEEIAESLEEFDKLDVDHSGTLSSHDLAVAQPG
;
A
#
# COMPACT_ATOMS: atom_id res chain seq x y z
N MET A 1 10.58 -13.15 -1.74
CA MET A 1 9.47 -14.03 -1.31
C MET A 1 8.54 -13.29 -0.33
N GLU A 2 8.10 -12.08 -0.67
CA GLU A 2 7.26 -11.24 0.22
C GLU A 2 5.84 -10.96 -0.31
N ALA A 3 5.58 -11.31 -1.57
CA ALA A 3 4.31 -11.01 -2.26
C ALA A 3 3.08 -11.77 -1.72
N SER A 4 3.23 -12.70 -0.77
CA SER A 4 2.14 -13.52 -0.23
C SER A 4 1.50 -12.97 1.06
N LYS A 5 2.06 -11.93 1.68
CA LYS A 5 1.61 -11.45 3.00
C LYS A 5 0.24 -10.75 2.95
N VAL A 6 0.00 -9.89 1.96
CA VAL A 6 -1.25 -9.09 1.87
C VAL A 6 -2.53 -9.91 1.62
N PRO A 7 -2.59 -10.86 0.67
CA PRO A 7 -3.80 -11.67 0.52
C PRO A 7 -4.10 -12.48 1.78
N TYR A 8 -3.08 -12.96 2.49
CA TYR A 8 -3.25 -13.63 3.78
C TYR A 8 -3.88 -12.71 4.84
N LYS A 9 -3.40 -11.46 4.98
CA LYS A 9 -4.02 -10.47 5.88
C LYS A 9 -5.51 -10.28 5.57
N LEU A 10 -5.87 -10.15 4.29
CA LEU A 10 -7.26 -10.00 3.88
C LEU A 10 -8.11 -11.25 4.21
N TYR A 11 -7.58 -12.45 4.00
CA TYR A 11 -8.27 -13.69 4.40
C TYR A 11 -8.48 -13.77 5.91
N THR A 12 -7.49 -13.38 6.72
CA THR A 12 -7.65 -13.35 8.18
C THR A 12 -8.72 -12.35 8.63
N ALA A 13 -8.74 -11.14 8.08
CA ALA A 13 -9.78 -10.14 8.38
C ALA A 13 -11.17 -10.61 7.93
N THR A 14 -11.26 -11.28 6.79
CA THR A 14 -12.52 -11.88 6.30
C THR A 14 -13.01 -12.98 7.25
N GLY A 15 -12.10 -13.81 7.77
CA GLY A 15 -12.38 -14.80 8.81
C GLY A 15 -12.92 -14.16 10.09
N PHE A 16 -12.29 -13.10 10.59
CA PHE A 16 -12.77 -12.37 11.75
C PHE A 16 -14.15 -11.73 11.52
N LEU A 17 -14.39 -11.16 10.33
CA LEU A 17 -15.68 -10.61 9.97
C LEU A 17 -16.79 -11.68 9.99
N ALA A 18 -16.50 -12.86 9.42
CA ALA A 18 -17.44 -13.99 9.46
C ALA A 18 -17.74 -14.43 10.91
N VAL A 19 -16.73 -14.49 11.79
CA VAL A 19 -16.92 -14.81 13.21
C VAL A 19 -17.78 -13.78 13.92
N VAL A 20 -17.56 -12.49 13.68
CA VAL A 20 -18.36 -11.39 14.24
C VAL A 20 -19.83 -11.47 13.81
N LEU A 21 -20.08 -11.73 12.51
CA LEU A 21 -21.44 -11.89 12.00
C LEU A 21 -22.12 -13.12 12.61
N ALA A 22 -21.40 -14.25 12.68
CA ALA A 22 -21.90 -15.47 13.28
C ALA A 22 -22.20 -15.30 14.79
N SER A 23 -21.35 -14.59 15.53
CA SER A 23 -21.55 -14.34 16.96
C SER A 23 -22.79 -13.48 17.22
N GLY A 24 -22.99 -12.42 16.42
CA GLY A 24 -24.18 -11.58 16.49
C GLY A 24 -25.47 -12.36 16.18
N MET A 25 -25.43 -13.19 15.14
CA MET A 25 -26.57 -14.03 14.76
C MET A 25 -26.90 -15.06 15.84
N ALA A 26 -25.89 -15.78 16.33
CA ALA A 26 -26.07 -16.78 17.37
C ALA A 26 -26.66 -16.18 18.65
N PHE A 27 -26.22 -14.98 19.04
CA PHE A 27 -26.78 -14.26 20.18
C PHE A 27 -28.26 -13.94 19.98
N LEU A 28 -28.63 -13.34 18.84
CA LEU A 28 -30.00 -12.95 18.54
C LEU A 28 -30.95 -14.15 18.41
N MET A 29 -30.48 -15.26 17.84
CA MET A 29 -31.25 -16.49 17.72
C MET A 29 -31.46 -17.15 19.09
N LYS A 30 -30.41 -17.28 19.91
CA LYS A 30 -30.51 -17.96 21.22
C LYS A 30 -31.23 -17.14 22.28
N VAL A 31 -30.95 -15.84 22.37
CA VAL A 31 -31.46 -14.98 23.45
C VAL A 31 -32.83 -14.41 23.11
N LYS A 32 -33.06 -14.05 21.84
CA LYS A 32 -34.30 -13.41 21.40
C LYS A 32 -35.23 -14.34 20.61
N GLY A 33 -34.82 -15.57 20.33
CA GLY A 33 -35.61 -16.53 19.55
C GLY A 33 -35.88 -16.06 18.12
N MET A 34 -35.07 -15.14 17.59
CA MET A 34 -35.32 -14.59 16.25
C MET A 34 -35.09 -15.65 15.17
N ARG A 35 -35.93 -15.59 14.12
CA ARG A 35 -35.74 -16.38 12.91
C ARG A 35 -34.37 -16.04 12.30
N LEU A 36 -33.72 -17.03 11.70
CA LEU A 36 -32.38 -16.88 11.12
C LEU A 36 -32.27 -15.68 10.17
N VAL A 37 -33.25 -15.50 9.29
CA VAL A 37 -33.28 -14.38 8.32
C VAL A 37 -33.36 -13.02 9.02
N ASP A 38 -34.19 -12.90 10.06
CA ASP A 38 -34.36 -11.65 10.80
C ASP A 38 -33.10 -11.30 11.61
N ALA A 39 -32.43 -12.33 12.17
CA ALA A 39 -31.17 -12.17 12.90
C ALA A 39 -30.02 -11.77 11.95
N PHE A 40 -29.91 -12.42 10.79
CA PHE A 40 -28.94 -12.08 9.76
C PHE A 40 -29.12 -10.63 9.30
N TYR A 41 -30.36 -10.24 8.95
CA TYR A 41 -30.68 -8.87 8.58
C TYR A 41 -30.29 -7.86 9.67
N CYS A 42 -30.66 -8.10 10.93
CA CYS A 42 -30.34 -7.21 12.06
C CYS A 42 -28.82 -7.05 12.23
N VAL A 43 -28.07 -8.15 12.14
CA VAL A 43 -26.61 -8.16 12.30
C VAL A 43 -25.95 -7.42 11.16
N CYS A 44 -26.31 -7.72 9.91
CA CYS A 44 -25.79 -7.03 8.75
C CYS A 44 -26.09 -5.53 8.82
N ALA A 45 -27.34 -5.14 9.05
CA ALA A 45 -27.72 -3.73 9.17
C ALA A 45 -26.97 -2.99 10.29
N THR A 46 -26.60 -3.69 11.37
CA THR A 46 -25.82 -3.10 12.46
C THR A 46 -24.34 -2.96 12.08
N VAL A 47 -23.72 -4.02 11.55
CA VAL A 47 -22.28 -4.03 11.20
C VAL A 47 -21.99 -3.09 10.02
N THR A 48 -22.93 -2.95 9.07
CA THR A 48 -22.84 -1.98 7.96
C THR A 48 -23.32 -0.59 8.34
N THR A 49 -23.56 -0.34 9.64
CA THR A 49 -24.00 0.96 10.18
C THR A 49 -25.27 1.54 9.56
N LEU A 50 -26.14 0.69 8.97
CA LEU A 50 -27.45 1.11 8.46
C LEU A 50 -28.42 1.40 9.61
N GLY A 51 -28.45 0.49 10.60
CA GLY A 51 -29.09 0.74 11.89
C GLY A 51 -30.59 1.07 11.85
N TYR A 52 -31.37 0.45 10.94
CA TYR A 52 -32.81 0.73 10.79
C TYR A 52 -33.65 0.62 12.08
N GLY A 53 -33.24 -0.24 13.01
CA GLY A 53 -33.81 -0.32 14.36
C GLY A 53 -35.12 -1.10 14.48
N ASP A 54 -35.70 -1.56 13.36
CA ASP A 54 -36.90 -2.39 13.31
C ASP A 54 -36.68 -3.77 13.96
N ARG A 55 -35.47 -4.33 13.80
CA ARG A 55 -34.96 -5.45 14.58
C ARG A 55 -33.74 -4.98 15.35
N SER A 56 -33.70 -5.21 16.66
CA SER A 56 -32.64 -4.70 17.53
C SER A 56 -32.42 -5.54 18.78
N PHE A 57 -31.28 -5.30 19.43
CA PHE A 57 -30.92 -5.85 20.73
C PHE A 57 -31.67 -5.13 21.86
N SER A 58 -32.98 -5.32 21.96
CA SER A 58 -33.86 -4.53 22.82
C SER A 58 -33.86 -4.91 24.31
N SER A 59 -33.41 -6.13 24.66
CA SER A 59 -33.33 -6.56 26.06
C SER A 59 -32.17 -5.88 26.80
N THR A 60 -32.26 -5.75 28.12
CA THR A 60 -31.18 -5.11 28.92
C THR A 60 -29.83 -5.82 28.73
N ALA A 61 -29.81 -7.15 28.77
CA ALA A 61 -28.62 -7.94 28.46
C ALA A 61 -28.18 -7.80 26.99
N GLY A 62 -29.14 -7.72 26.06
CA GLY A 62 -28.87 -7.51 24.64
C GLY A 62 -28.19 -6.19 24.35
N ARG A 63 -28.60 -5.10 25.00
CA ARG A 63 -27.97 -3.79 24.86
C ARG A 63 -26.53 -3.77 25.36
N ALA A 64 -26.27 -4.39 26.52
CA ALA A 64 -24.91 -4.52 27.06
C ALA A 64 -24.00 -5.32 26.13
N PHE A 65 -24.49 -6.46 25.62
CA PHE A 65 -23.79 -7.24 24.60
C PHE A 65 -23.54 -6.43 23.33
N ALA A 66 -24.57 -5.76 22.81
CA ALA A 66 -24.49 -4.98 21.58
C ALA A 66 -23.46 -3.85 21.69
N ALA A 67 -23.37 -3.17 22.84
CA ALA A 67 -22.36 -2.13 23.04
C ALA A 67 -20.94 -2.67 22.82
N ALA A 68 -20.57 -3.76 23.49
CA ALA A 68 -19.24 -4.36 23.33
C ALA A 68 -19.04 -4.99 21.94
N TRP A 69 -20.04 -5.73 21.45
CA TRP A 69 -19.97 -6.43 20.17
C TRP A 69 -19.90 -5.48 18.98
N ILE A 70 -20.66 -4.36 18.98
CA ILE A 70 -20.61 -3.36 17.91
C ILE A 70 -19.22 -2.72 17.87
N THR A 71 -18.63 -2.35 19.01
CA THR A 71 -17.26 -1.79 19.04
C THR A 71 -16.26 -2.75 18.40
N VAL A 72 -16.29 -4.03 18.77
CA VAL A 72 -15.42 -5.05 18.16
C VAL A 72 -15.71 -5.20 16.66
N SER A 73 -16.99 -5.22 16.27
CA SER A 73 -17.41 -5.35 14.87
C SER A 73 -16.89 -4.20 14.00
N THR A 74 -17.00 -2.97 14.49
CA THR A 74 -16.52 -1.77 13.79
C THR A 74 -15.01 -1.83 13.58
N LEU A 75 -14.24 -2.26 14.59
CA LEU A 75 -12.79 -2.45 14.45
C LEU A 75 -12.44 -3.51 13.40
N VAL A 76 -13.13 -4.64 13.40
CA VAL A 76 -12.91 -5.71 12.40
C VAL A 76 -13.25 -5.24 10.99
N VAL A 77 -14.35 -4.50 10.80
CA VAL A 77 -14.71 -3.90 9.51
C VAL A 77 -13.65 -2.89 9.06
N ALA A 78 -13.16 -2.04 9.96
CA ALA A 78 -12.10 -1.09 9.65
C ALA A 78 -10.81 -1.80 9.19
N LEU A 79 -10.41 -2.88 9.88
CA LEU A 79 -9.26 -3.69 9.47
C LEU A 79 -9.45 -4.36 8.10
N PHE A 80 -10.66 -4.85 7.81
CA PHE A 80 -10.98 -5.39 6.49
C PHE A 80 -10.77 -4.35 5.38
N PHE A 81 -11.31 -3.13 5.56
CA PHE A 81 -11.14 -2.05 4.60
C PHE A 81 -9.68 -1.60 4.47
N LEU A 82 -8.93 -1.55 5.58
CA LEU A 82 -7.50 -1.24 5.57
C LEU A 82 -6.73 -2.22 4.68
N TYR A 83 -6.92 -3.53 4.86
CA TYR A 83 -6.22 -4.53 4.06
C TYR A 83 -6.70 -4.60 2.61
N ALA A 84 -7.99 -4.33 2.36
CA ALA A 84 -8.49 -4.20 1.00
C ALA A 84 -7.86 -3.01 0.27
N ALA A 85 -7.70 -1.87 0.96
CA ALA A 85 -7.03 -0.69 0.44
C ALA A 85 -5.52 -0.94 0.21
N GLU A 86 -4.84 -1.62 1.15
CA GLU A 86 -3.44 -2.05 1.00
C GLU A 86 -3.27 -2.91 -0.27
N LEU A 87 -4.13 -3.90 -0.47
CA LEU A 87 -4.09 -4.76 -1.66
C LEU A 87 -4.34 -3.98 -2.97
N ALA A 88 -5.30 -3.05 -2.96
CA ALA A 88 -5.59 -2.21 -4.12
C ALA A 88 -4.42 -1.28 -4.44
N ALA A 89 -3.79 -0.69 -3.42
CA ALA A 89 -2.62 0.16 -3.56
C ALA A 89 -1.42 -0.62 -4.11
N GLU A 90 -1.13 -1.82 -3.59
CA GLU A 90 -0.05 -2.67 -4.10
C GLU A 90 -0.25 -3.05 -5.56
N ARG A 91 -1.47 -3.41 -5.96
CA ARG A 91 -1.79 -3.73 -7.37
C ARG A 91 -1.52 -2.54 -8.26
N ARG A 92 -2.02 -1.36 -7.88
CA ARG A 92 -1.82 -0.13 -8.65
C ARG A 92 -0.34 0.24 -8.75
N GLN A 93 0.43 0.10 -7.67
CA GLN A 93 1.87 0.35 -7.70
C GLN A 93 2.61 -0.63 -8.63
N ARG A 94 2.24 -1.91 -8.64
CA ARG A 94 2.83 -2.90 -9.56
C ARG A 94 2.46 -2.62 -11.01
N GLU A 95 1.22 -2.24 -11.28
CA GLU A 95 0.76 -1.86 -12.63
C GLU A 95 1.48 -0.61 -13.13
N LEU A 96 1.61 0.42 -12.30
CA LEU A 96 2.39 1.62 -12.62
C LEU A 96 3.85 1.27 -12.89
N ALA A 97 4.47 0.47 -12.03
CA ALA A 97 5.86 0.09 -12.19
C ALA A 97 6.07 -0.71 -13.49
N HIS A 98 5.22 -1.69 -13.75
CA HIS A 98 5.25 -2.45 -14.98
C HIS A 98 5.02 -1.56 -16.21
N TRP A 99 4.08 -0.62 -16.14
CA TRP A 99 3.82 0.33 -17.22
C TRP A 99 5.04 1.22 -17.50
N VAL A 100 5.68 1.79 -16.48
CA VAL A 100 6.91 2.61 -16.66
C VAL A 100 8.03 1.80 -17.32
N LEU A 101 8.20 0.53 -16.93
CA LEU A 101 9.26 -0.34 -17.45
C LEU A 101 8.98 -0.85 -18.87
N THR A 102 7.71 -1.04 -19.25
CA THR A 102 7.33 -1.66 -20.53
C THR A 102 6.80 -0.68 -21.57
N ARG A 103 6.48 0.56 -21.18
CA ARG A 103 6.08 1.62 -22.10
C ARG A 103 7.22 1.89 -23.09
N ARG A 104 6.84 2.16 -24.35
CA ARG A 104 7.77 2.60 -25.39
C ARG A 104 8.48 3.90 -24.97
N THR A 105 9.80 3.90 -25.06
CA THR A 105 10.64 5.09 -24.90
C THR A 105 10.44 6.01 -26.11
N THR A 106 10.26 7.31 -25.86
CA THR A 106 10.13 8.36 -26.87
C THR A 106 11.41 9.20 -26.95
N SER A 107 11.53 10.07 -27.97
CA SER A 107 12.68 10.99 -28.08
C SER A 107 12.75 11.97 -26.91
N MET A 108 11.60 12.45 -26.43
CA MET A 108 11.53 13.31 -25.24
C MET A 108 12.02 12.58 -23.98
N ASP A 109 11.73 11.28 -23.87
CA ASP A 109 12.22 10.47 -22.75
C ASP A 109 13.74 10.29 -22.80
N LEU A 110 14.35 10.26 -24.00
CA LEU A 110 15.81 10.21 -24.16
C LEU A 110 16.46 11.55 -23.80
N GLU A 111 15.92 12.67 -24.28
CA GLU A 111 16.38 14.02 -23.92
C GLU A 111 16.29 14.27 -22.40
N ALA A 112 15.28 13.71 -21.74
CA ALA A 112 15.15 13.82 -20.28
C ALA A 112 16.04 12.83 -19.50
N ALA A 113 16.59 11.82 -20.16
CA ALA A 113 17.48 10.83 -19.57
C ALA A 113 18.96 11.19 -19.76
N ASP A 114 19.29 11.99 -20.78
CA ASP A 114 20.61 12.58 -21.03
C ASP A 114 20.97 13.54 -19.88
N LEU A 115 21.80 13.05 -18.95
CA LEU A 115 22.17 13.79 -17.73
C LEU A 115 23.40 14.67 -17.95
N ASP A 116 24.30 14.26 -18.85
CA ASP A 116 25.56 14.96 -19.14
C ASP A 116 25.50 15.91 -20.36
N GLY A 117 24.43 15.83 -21.15
CA GLY A 117 24.16 16.69 -22.30
C GLY A 117 24.91 16.29 -23.58
N ASP A 118 25.41 15.07 -23.68
CA ASP A 118 26.18 14.59 -24.85
C ASP A 118 25.30 14.15 -26.04
N HIS A 119 23.98 14.24 -25.91
CA HIS A 119 22.96 13.81 -26.87
C HIS A 119 22.94 12.29 -27.13
N ARG A 120 23.45 11.52 -26.18
CA ARG A 120 23.35 10.06 -26.10
C ARG A 120 22.76 9.71 -24.73
N VAL A 121 22.37 8.45 -24.59
CA VAL A 121 21.87 7.93 -23.32
C VAL A 121 22.55 6.61 -23.08
N SER A 122 23.39 6.57 -22.05
CA SER A 122 24.06 5.39 -21.55
C SER A 122 23.07 4.45 -20.83
N ALA A 123 23.51 3.22 -20.52
CA ALA A 123 22.63 2.25 -19.86
C ALA A 123 22.28 2.68 -18.43
N GLU A 124 23.21 3.33 -17.76
CA GLU A 124 23.14 3.87 -16.41
C GLU A 124 22.21 5.09 -16.34
N GLU A 125 22.31 6.03 -17.28
CA GLU A 125 21.38 7.14 -17.42
C GLU A 125 19.95 6.66 -17.69
N PHE A 126 19.78 5.69 -18.59
CA PHE A 126 18.48 5.11 -18.86
C PHE A 126 17.89 4.42 -17.63
N ALA A 127 18.72 3.71 -16.85
CA ALA A 127 18.30 3.09 -15.61
C ALA A 127 17.90 4.12 -14.55
N LEU A 128 18.70 5.18 -14.36
CA LEU A 128 18.39 6.30 -13.45
C LEU A 128 17.10 7.01 -13.85
N TYR A 129 16.90 7.29 -15.14
CA TYR A 129 15.66 7.84 -15.66
C TYR A 129 14.45 6.94 -15.35
N LYS A 130 14.57 5.63 -15.55
CA LYS A 130 13.49 4.69 -15.19
C LYS A 130 13.22 4.67 -13.69
N LEU A 131 14.25 4.75 -12.84
CA LEU A 131 14.08 4.84 -11.39
C LEU A 131 13.40 6.15 -10.96
N LYS A 132 13.74 7.26 -11.63
CA LYS A 132 13.09 8.56 -11.43
C LYS A 132 11.62 8.53 -11.82
N GLU A 133 11.28 7.98 -12.99
CA GLU A 133 9.88 7.79 -13.44
C GLU A 133 9.09 6.86 -12.51
N LEU A 134 9.75 5.90 -11.87
CA LEU A 134 9.16 5.06 -10.82
C LEU A 134 8.96 5.78 -9.48
N GLY A 135 9.42 7.04 -9.37
CA GLY A 135 9.42 7.82 -8.13
C GLY A 135 10.31 7.22 -7.03
N LYS A 136 11.36 6.48 -7.42
CA LYS A 136 12.31 5.86 -6.48
C LYS A 136 13.47 6.76 -6.11
N ILE A 137 13.78 7.71 -6.97
CA ILE A 137 14.80 8.74 -6.79
C ILE A 137 14.23 10.05 -7.35
N SER A 138 14.51 11.17 -6.68
CA SER A 138 14.12 12.50 -7.14
C SER A 138 15.18 13.12 -8.04
N GLN A 139 14.83 14.19 -8.78
CA GLN A 139 15.82 14.89 -9.61
C GLN A 139 16.89 15.56 -8.75
N GLU A 140 16.51 16.04 -7.58
CA GLU A 140 17.39 16.68 -6.61
C GLU A 140 18.41 15.67 -6.07
N GLU A 141 17.98 14.45 -5.71
CA GLU A 141 18.88 13.39 -5.25
C GLU A 141 19.89 12.97 -6.33
N ILE A 142 19.47 12.94 -7.60
CA ILE A 142 20.39 12.71 -8.73
C ILE A 142 21.39 13.85 -8.84
N ALA A 143 20.93 15.10 -8.79
CA ALA A 143 21.78 16.27 -8.95
C ALA A 143 22.82 16.38 -7.81
N GLU A 144 22.41 16.13 -6.57
CA GLU A 144 23.31 16.09 -5.40
C GLU A 144 24.37 15.00 -5.56
N SER A 145 23.99 13.81 -6.04
CA SER A 145 24.92 12.70 -6.27
C SER A 145 25.94 13.02 -7.39
N LEU A 146 25.49 13.68 -8.47
CA LEU A 146 26.36 14.11 -9.55
C LEU A 146 27.29 15.26 -9.13
N GLU A 147 26.82 16.19 -8.30
CA GLU A 147 27.67 17.25 -7.76
C GLU A 147 28.76 16.69 -6.83
N GLU A 148 28.44 15.66 -6.03
CA GLU A 148 29.43 14.94 -5.25
C GLU A 148 30.43 14.20 -6.16
N PHE A 149 29.94 13.54 -7.21
CA PHE A 149 30.79 12.87 -8.20
C PHE A 149 31.80 13.85 -8.82
N ASP A 150 31.36 15.02 -9.27
CA ASP A 150 32.22 16.04 -9.87
C ASP A 150 33.29 16.58 -8.91
N LYS A 151 32.99 16.65 -7.61
CA LYS A 151 33.97 17.03 -6.58
C LYS A 151 35.02 15.95 -6.34
N LEU A 152 34.62 14.69 -6.50
CA LEU A 152 35.49 13.54 -6.30
C LEU A 152 36.35 13.25 -7.54
N ASP A 153 35.84 13.52 -8.74
CA ASP A 153 36.53 13.30 -10.01
C ASP A 153 37.58 14.39 -10.29
N VAL A 154 38.71 14.31 -9.59
CA VAL A 154 39.79 15.31 -9.65
C VAL A 154 40.43 15.38 -11.04
N ASP A 155 40.49 14.26 -11.77
CA ASP A 155 41.07 14.21 -13.11
C ASP A 155 40.06 14.50 -14.23
N HIS A 156 38.79 14.70 -13.88
CA HIS A 156 37.67 14.95 -14.79
C HIS A 156 37.56 13.88 -15.89
N SER A 157 37.87 12.64 -15.55
CA SER A 157 37.81 11.52 -16.49
C SER A 157 36.37 11.07 -16.79
N GLY A 158 35.39 11.53 -16.00
CA GLY A 158 34.03 11.01 -16.01
C GLY A 158 33.91 9.66 -15.30
N THR A 159 34.93 9.26 -14.54
CA THR A 159 34.97 8.01 -13.77
C THR A 159 35.66 8.22 -12.43
N LEU A 160 35.23 7.53 -11.38
CA LEU A 160 35.93 7.59 -10.09
C LEU A 160 36.89 6.42 -9.93
N SER A 161 38.18 6.75 -9.74
CA SER A 161 39.22 5.78 -9.42
C SER A 161 39.67 5.89 -7.95
N SER A 162 40.43 4.90 -7.48
CA SER A 162 41.02 4.95 -6.14
C SER A 162 42.01 6.10 -5.96
N HIS A 163 42.61 6.59 -7.05
CA HIS A 163 43.47 7.77 -7.01
C HIS A 163 42.67 9.03 -6.70
N ASP A 164 41.52 9.20 -7.35
CA ASP A 164 40.68 10.40 -7.19
C ASP A 164 40.17 10.52 -5.75
N LEU A 165 39.72 9.40 -5.17
CA LEU A 165 39.32 9.35 -3.77
C LEU A 165 40.48 9.68 -2.80
N ALA A 166 41.69 9.19 -3.07
CA ALA A 166 42.85 9.46 -2.21
C ALA A 166 43.27 10.94 -2.24
N VAL A 167 43.02 11.62 -3.36
CA VAL A 167 43.36 13.04 -3.55
C VAL A 167 42.25 13.96 -3.05
N ALA A 168 40.99 13.63 -3.32
CA ALA A 168 39.82 14.42 -2.90
C ALA A 168 39.49 14.25 -1.41
N GLN A 169 39.80 13.08 -0.83
CA GLN A 169 39.54 12.75 0.57
C GLN A 169 40.79 12.17 1.26
N PRO A 170 41.85 12.99 1.46
CA PRO A 170 43.00 12.55 2.24
C PRO A 170 42.56 12.36 3.70
N GLY A 171 42.74 11.13 4.21
CA GLY A 171 42.42 10.76 5.59
C GLY A 171 43.25 11.49 6.64
#